data_AF-A0A1F4DMU0-F1
#
_entry.id   AF-A0A1F4DMU0-F1
#
_cell.length_a   1.000
_cell.length_b   1.000
_cell.length_c   1.000
_cell.angle_alpha   90.00
_cell.angle_beta   90.00
_cell.angle_gamma   90.00
#
_symmetry.space_group_name_H-M   'P 1'
#
loop_
_entity.id
_entity.type
_entity.pdbx_description
1 polymer ?
#
loop_
_entity_poly.entity_id
_entity_poly.type
_entity_poly.pdbx_seq_one_letter_code
_entity_poly.pdbx_strand_id
1 'polypeptide(L)'
;MRDLVARGEVKTGLTDTDDVNVAIENGQPVGMVLPDREGLGVPVMPNMVSLIAGAPHPEEARKLIDYLLSADVERQLAQSEAVQIPLHAGVPGPKNIPAIETFKPMTLDYANAASRVDDVTKRLATILGL
;
A
#
# COMPACT_ATOMS: atom_id res chain seq x y z
N MET A 1 2.57 14.04 -3.90
CA MET A 1 3.98 14.30 -3.46
C MET A 1 4.99 13.88 -4.51
N ARG A 2 4.83 12.68 -5.08
CA ARG A 2 5.60 12.16 -6.23
C ARG A 2 5.94 13.19 -7.30
N ASP A 3 4.96 13.95 -7.79
CA ASP A 3 5.19 14.89 -8.89
C ASP A 3 6.15 16.04 -8.52
N LEU A 4 6.17 16.46 -7.26
CA LEU A 4 7.12 17.49 -6.78
C LEU A 4 8.56 16.94 -6.78
N VAL A 5 8.73 15.66 -6.45
CA VAL A 5 10.03 14.98 -6.54
C VAL A 5 10.43 14.82 -8.00
N ALA A 6 9.53 14.35 -8.86
CA ALA A 6 9.78 14.14 -10.28
C ALA A 6 10.16 15.43 -11.02
N ARG A 7 9.59 16.58 -10.61
CA ARG A 7 9.95 17.91 -11.14
C ARG A 7 11.18 18.53 -10.47
N GLY A 8 11.75 17.89 -9.45
CA GLY A 8 12.91 18.40 -8.71
C GLY A 8 12.62 19.57 -7.77
N GLU A 9 11.34 19.85 -7.47
CA GLU A 9 10.93 20.91 -6.53
C GLU A 9 11.22 20.52 -5.06
N VAL A 10 11.17 19.22 -4.76
CA VAL A 10 11.58 18.66 -3.46
C VAL A 10 12.52 17.48 -3.69
N LYS A 11 13.41 17.22 -2.73
CA LYS A 11 14.41 16.15 -2.84
C LYS A 11 13.84 14.75 -2.61
N THR A 12 12.86 14.63 -1.72
CA THR A 12 12.33 13.34 -1.27
C THR A 12 10.83 13.42 -0.98
N GLY A 13 10.18 12.27 -1.12
CA GLY A 13 8.75 12.10 -0.87
C GLY A 13 8.41 10.82 -0.12
N LEU A 14 7.46 10.88 0.81
CA LEU A 14 6.77 9.72 1.37
C LEU A 14 5.47 9.49 0.59
N THR A 15 5.36 8.32 -0.03
CA THR A 15 4.20 7.86 -0.79
C THR A 15 4.21 6.33 -0.82
N ASP A 16 3.14 5.74 -1.30
CA ASP A 16 2.99 4.31 -1.57
C ASP A 16 3.80 3.83 -2.79
N THR A 17 3.99 2.52 -2.86
CA THR A 17 4.91 1.89 -3.83
C THR A 17 4.39 1.93 -5.26
N ASP A 18 3.08 1.87 -5.46
CA ASP A 18 2.43 1.96 -6.76
C ASP A 18 2.59 3.35 -7.40
N ASP A 19 2.46 4.42 -6.63
CA ASP A 19 2.72 5.78 -7.10
C ASP A 19 4.16 5.93 -7.63
N VAL A 20 5.14 5.34 -6.93
CA VAL A 20 6.53 5.35 -7.38
C VAL A 20 6.73 4.43 -8.58
N ASN A 21 6.08 3.27 -8.63
CA ASN A 21 6.13 2.36 -9.78
C ASN A 21 5.64 3.05 -11.06
N VAL A 22 4.48 3.71 -10.99
CA VAL A 22 3.92 4.47 -12.12
C VAL A 22 4.88 5.57 -12.59
N ALA A 23 5.57 6.26 -11.68
CA ALA A 23 6.57 7.25 -12.07
C ALA A 23 7.75 6.63 -12.83
N ILE A 24 8.27 5.51 -12.33
CA ILE A 24 9.39 4.79 -12.92
C ILE A 24 9.02 4.23 -14.29
N GLU A 25 7.84 3.62 -14.43
CA GLU A 25 7.33 3.09 -15.71
C GLU A 25 7.13 4.21 -16.74
N ASN A 26 6.75 5.41 -16.29
CA ASN A 26 6.66 6.60 -17.13
C ASN A 26 8.02 7.28 -17.41
N GLY A 27 9.14 6.69 -16.97
CA GLY A 27 10.49 7.21 -17.22
C GLY A 27 10.81 8.51 -16.45
N GLN A 28 10.07 8.80 -15.38
CA GLN A 28 10.36 9.97 -14.54
C GLN A 28 11.64 9.75 -13.72
N PRO A 29 12.43 10.81 -13.45
CA PRO A 29 13.73 10.70 -12.78
C PRO A 29 13.57 10.55 -11.25
N VAL A 30 12.89 9.50 -10.81
CA VAL A 30 12.66 9.19 -9.39
C VAL A 30 13.19 7.81 -9.03
N GLY A 31 13.50 7.61 -7.74
CA GLY A 31 13.89 6.32 -7.20
C GLY A 31 13.03 5.93 -6.01
N MET A 32 12.87 4.62 -5.79
CA MET A 32 12.16 4.07 -4.65
C MET A 32 13.14 3.75 -3.51
N VAL A 33 12.80 4.19 -2.29
CA VAL A 33 13.53 3.84 -1.07
C VAL A 33 12.52 3.31 -0.07
N LEU A 34 12.70 2.07 0.38
CA LEU A 34 11.95 1.52 1.52
C LEU A 34 12.73 1.87 2.79
N PRO A 35 12.19 2.72 3.69
CA PRO A 35 12.91 3.12 4.89
C PRO A 35 12.97 1.97 5.91
N ASP A 36 14.04 1.97 6.70
CA ASP A 36 14.17 1.16 7.92
C ASP A 36 13.96 -0.37 7.73
N ARG A 37 14.39 -0.89 6.58
CA ARG A 37 14.24 -2.30 6.16
C ARG A 37 14.80 -3.32 7.14
N GLU A 38 15.74 -2.91 8.01
CA GLU A 38 16.43 -3.76 8.99
C GLU A 38 16.09 -3.39 10.45
N GLY A 39 15.57 -2.19 10.72
CA GLY A 39 15.30 -1.67 12.06
C GLY A 39 13.89 -1.97 12.58
N LEU A 40 13.04 -0.95 12.74
CA LEU A 40 11.64 -1.12 13.14
C LEU A 40 10.83 -1.87 12.07
N GLY A 41 11.21 -1.70 10.81
CA GLY A 41 10.64 -2.39 9.65
C GLY A 41 9.94 -1.44 8.69
N VAL A 42 9.62 -1.95 7.50
CA VAL A 42 8.88 -1.24 6.45
C VAL A 42 7.37 -1.31 6.75
N PRO A 43 6.64 -0.19 6.81
CA PRO A 43 5.18 -0.22 6.88
C PRO A 43 4.61 -0.91 5.64
N VAL A 44 3.89 -2.02 5.82
CA VAL A 44 3.21 -2.74 4.74
C VAL A 44 1.72 -2.65 5.01
N MET A 45 0.98 -1.95 4.15
CA MET A 45 -0.46 -1.76 4.33
C MET A 45 -1.24 -2.85 3.57
N PRO A 46 -2.08 -3.65 4.25
CA PRO A 46 -2.92 -4.62 3.56
C PRO A 46 -4.09 -3.91 2.87
N ASN A 47 -4.45 -4.38 1.68
CA ASN A 47 -5.75 -4.06 1.10
C ASN A 47 -6.84 -4.86 1.82
N MET A 48 -7.96 -4.19 2.11
CA MET A 48 -9.06 -4.80 2.85
C MET A 48 -10.37 -4.63 2.09
N VAL A 49 -11.21 -5.65 2.16
CA VAL A 49 -12.60 -5.62 1.71
C VAL A 49 -13.50 -6.05 2.86
N SER A 50 -14.67 -5.44 2.98
CA SER A 50 -15.62 -5.74 4.07
C SER A 50 -17.05 -5.71 3.56
N LEU A 51 -17.87 -6.64 4.05
CA LEU A 51 -19.30 -6.66 3.79
C LEU A 51 -20.00 -5.65 4.70
N ILE A 52 -20.75 -4.71 4.11
CA ILE A 52 -21.52 -3.73 4.86
C ILE A 52 -22.69 -4.40 5.58
N ALA A 53 -22.86 -4.10 6.87
CA ALA A 53 -23.98 -4.59 7.65
C ALA A 53 -25.32 -4.12 7.07
N GLY A 54 -26.25 -5.06 6.85
CA GLY A 54 -27.56 -4.76 6.26
C GLY A 54 -27.54 -4.49 4.75
N ALA A 55 -26.48 -4.89 4.04
CA ALA A 55 -26.44 -4.77 2.58
C ALA A 55 -27.66 -5.44 1.92
N PRO A 56 -28.28 -4.83 0.88
CA PRO A 56 -29.49 -5.35 0.25
C PRO A 56 -29.27 -6.68 -0.50
N HIS A 57 -28.01 -7.01 -0.81
CA HIS A 57 -27.58 -8.17 -1.58
C HIS A 57 -26.39 -8.87 -0.90
N PRO A 58 -26.57 -9.49 0.28
CA PRO A 58 -25.46 -10.01 1.08
C PRO A 58 -24.79 -11.22 0.45
N GLU A 59 -25.53 -12.05 -0.30
CA GLU A 59 -25.01 -13.25 -0.94
C GLU A 59 -24.15 -12.91 -2.16
N GLU A 60 -24.60 -11.95 -2.98
CA GLU A 60 -23.84 -11.44 -4.12
C GLU A 60 -22.58 -10.73 -3.67
N ALA A 61 -22.67 -9.94 -2.59
CA ALA A 61 -21.51 -9.27 -2.01
C ALA A 61 -20.48 -10.29 -1.47
N ARG A 62 -20.92 -11.40 -0.87
CA ARG A 62 -20.02 -12.49 -0.46
C ARG A 62 -19.32 -13.13 -1.65
N LYS A 63 -20.04 -13.43 -2.73
CA LYS A 63 -19.43 -13.96 -3.97
C LYS A 63 -18.40 -13.00 -4.58
N LEU A 64 -18.68 -11.69 -4.53
CA LEU A 64 -17.72 -10.69 -4.98
C LEU A 64 -16.46 -10.68 -4.10
N ILE A 65 -16.62 -10.74 -2.78
CA ILE A 65 -15.48 -10.84 -1.86
C ILE A 65 -14.65 -12.10 -2.16
N ASP A 66 -15.29 -13.26 -2.33
CA ASP A 66 -14.61 -14.51 -2.66
C ASP A 66 -13.82 -14.40 -3.98
N TYR A 67 -14.39 -13.71 -4.98
CA TYR A 67 -13.70 -13.43 -6.24
C TYR A 67 -12.51 -12.49 -6.06
N LEU A 68 -12.68 -11.37 -5.34
CA LEU A 68 -11.61 -10.39 -5.10
C LEU A 68 -10.45 -10.97 -4.31
N LEU A 69 -10.72 -11.93 -3.42
CA LEU A 69 -9.72 -12.65 -2.64
C LEU A 69 -9.13 -13.87 -3.38
N SER A 70 -9.49 -14.09 -4.65
CA SER A 70 -8.93 -15.21 -5.41
C SER A 70 -7.48 -14.97 -5.80
N ALA A 71 -6.70 -16.06 -5.91
CA ALA A 71 -5.33 -16.04 -6.41
C ALA A 71 -5.22 -15.43 -7.82
N ASP A 72 -6.28 -15.52 -8.64
CA ASP A 72 -6.31 -14.95 -9.98
C ASP A 72 -6.42 -13.43 -9.95
N VAL A 73 -7.17 -12.86 -9.01
CA VAL A 73 -7.22 -11.41 -8.81
C VAL A 73 -5.93 -10.90 -8.21
N GLU A 74 -5.34 -11.60 -7.22
CA GLU A 74 -4.02 -11.22 -6.68
C GLU A 74 -2.94 -11.20 -7.78
N ARG A 75 -2.94 -12.19 -8.68
CA ARG A 75 -2.01 -12.21 -9.81
C ARG A 75 -2.20 -11.01 -10.75
N GLN A 76 -3.45 -10.64 -11.03
CA GLN A 76 -3.75 -9.47 -11.85
C GLN A 76 -3.28 -8.18 -11.17
N LEU A 77 -3.51 -8.04 -9.86
CA LEU A 77 -3.08 -6.87 -9.09
C LEU A 77 -1.55 -6.74 -9.04
N ALA A 78 -0.84 -7.86 -8.85
CA ALA A 78 0.62 -7.90 -8.87
C ALA A 78 1.24 -7.57 -10.25
N GLN A 79 0.50 -7.86 -11.33
CA GLN A 79 0.94 -7.60 -12.71
C GLN A 79 0.50 -6.22 -13.23
N SER A 80 -0.39 -5.55 -12.52
CA SER A 80 -0.87 -4.21 -12.86
C SER A 80 0.10 -3.13 -12.36
N GLU A 81 -0.16 -1.88 -12.75
CA GLU A 81 0.56 -0.69 -12.27
C GLU A 81 0.52 -0.55 -10.73
N ALA A 82 -0.50 -1.14 -10.09
CA ALA A 82 -0.65 -1.13 -8.64
C ALA A 82 0.37 -2.02 -7.90
N VAL A 83 1.04 -2.93 -8.62
CA VAL A 83 2.15 -3.77 -8.10
C VAL A 83 1.93 -4.31 -6.69
N GLN A 84 0.71 -4.81 -6.43
CA GLN A 84 0.34 -5.24 -5.08
C GLN A 84 1.05 -6.55 -4.73
N ILE A 85 1.45 -6.69 -3.46
CA ILE A 85 2.07 -7.90 -2.95
C ILE A 85 0.97 -8.95 -2.68
N PRO A 86 0.99 -10.11 -3.37
CA PRO A 86 0.04 -11.18 -3.13
C PRO A 86 0.14 -11.75 -1.71
N LEU A 87 -0.97 -12.28 -1.18
CA LEU A 87 -1.01 -12.97 0.10
C LEU A 87 -0.97 -14.50 -0.07
N HIS A 88 -1.41 -15.01 -1.23
CA HIS A 88 -1.33 -16.44 -1.53
C HIS A 88 0.10 -16.87 -1.83
N ALA A 89 0.64 -17.83 -1.07
CA ALA A 89 2.02 -18.31 -1.18
C ALA A 89 2.42 -18.85 -2.58
N GLY A 90 1.45 -19.17 -3.44
CA GLY A 90 1.69 -19.65 -4.80
C GLY A 90 1.60 -18.58 -5.89
N VAL A 91 1.29 -17.32 -5.54
CA VAL A 91 1.14 -16.23 -6.51
C VAL A 91 2.44 -15.41 -6.53
N PRO A 92 3.14 -15.35 -7.67
CA PRO A 92 4.36 -14.53 -7.78
C PRO A 92 4.05 -13.05 -7.56
N GLY A 93 4.90 -12.38 -6.78
CA GLY A 93 4.82 -10.94 -6.59
C GLY A 93 5.23 -10.12 -7.83
N PRO A 94 5.00 -8.80 -7.80
CA PRO A 94 5.44 -7.87 -8.84
C PRO A 94 6.97 -7.89 -9.00
N LYS A 95 7.47 -7.73 -10.23
CA LYS A 95 8.91 -7.70 -10.51
C LYS A 95 9.60 -6.40 -10.06
N ASN A 96 8.82 -5.32 -9.98
CA ASN A 96 9.33 -3.96 -9.75
C ASN A 96 9.41 -3.60 -8.26
N ILE A 97 8.82 -4.42 -7.38
CA ILE A 97 8.85 -4.23 -5.93
C ILE A 97 9.74 -5.31 -5.31
N PRO A 98 10.59 -4.99 -4.32
CA PRO A 98 11.33 -6.00 -3.58
C PRO A 98 10.39 -7.03 -2.97
N ALA A 99 10.73 -8.32 -3.09
CA ALA A 99 9.96 -9.38 -2.46
C ALA A 99 9.90 -9.18 -0.94
N ILE A 100 8.76 -9.47 -0.32
CA ILE A 100 8.49 -9.14 1.09
C ILE A 100 9.46 -9.83 2.05
N GLU A 101 10.03 -10.97 1.65
CA GLU A 101 11.04 -11.73 2.40
C GLU A 101 12.41 -11.04 2.42
N THR A 102 12.63 -10.02 1.57
CA THR A 102 13.90 -9.28 1.45
C THR A 102 13.98 -8.05 2.35
N PHE A 103 12.98 -7.82 3.20
CA PHE A 103 13.00 -6.77 4.20
C PHE A 103 12.16 -7.19 5.42
N LYS A 104 12.37 -6.51 6.55
CA LYS A 104 11.54 -6.71 7.74
C LYS A 104 10.26 -5.89 7.62
N PRO A 105 9.06 -6.50 7.57
CA PRO A 105 7.82 -5.74 7.71
C PRO A 105 7.71 -5.16 9.12
N MET A 106 7.19 -3.96 9.24
CA MET A 106 6.91 -3.35 10.54
C MET A 106 5.76 -4.08 11.23
N THR A 107 5.93 -4.42 12.51
CA THR A 107 4.81 -4.92 13.33
C THR A 107 3.86 -3.77 13.65
N LEU A 108 2.67 -3.79 13.06
CA LEU A 108 1.64 -2.77 13.23
C LEU A 108 0.40 -3.34 13.94
N ASP A 109 -0.09 -2.61 14.94
CA ASP A 109 -1.43 -2.81 15.50
C ASP A 109 -2.41 -1.89 14.75
N TYR A 110 -3.06 -2.43 13.73
CA TYR A 110 -4.00 -1.68 12.89
C TYR A 110 -5.23 -1.19 13.66
N ALA A 111 -5.67 -1.92 14.68
CA ALA A 111 -6.82 -1.50 15.49
C ALA A 111 -6.47 -0.28 16.35
N ASN A 112 -5.30 -0.31 17.00
CA ASN A 112 -4.80 0.83 17.74
C ASN A 112 -4.54 2.02 16.79
N ALA A 113 -3.88 1.79 15.65
CA ALA A 113 -3.67 2.84 14.64
C ALA A 113 -4.99 3.50 14.20
N ALA A 114 -6.00 2.70 13.89
CA ALA A 114 -7.33 3.18 13.49
C ALA A 114 -8.02 3.99 14.60
N SER A 115 -7.93 3.55 15.86
CA SER A 115 -8.53 4.27 17.01
C SER A 115 -7.90 5.63 17.28
N ARG A 116 -6.73 5.91 16.70
CA ARG A 116 -5.95 7.13 16.94
C ARG A 116 -5.93 8.10 15.77
N VAL A 117 -6.65 7.82 14.68
CA VAL A 117 -6.64 8.65 13.47
C VAL A 117 -6.93 10.12 13.79
N ASP A 118 -7.96 10.40 14.59
CA ASP A 118 -8.34 11.78 14.94
C ASP A 118 -7.28 12.51 15.77
N ASP A 119 -6.70 11.83 16.78
CA ASP A 119 -5.62 12.36 17.62
C ASP A 119 -4.38 12.68 16.78
N VAL A 120 -3.94 11.70 15.99
CA VAL A 120 -2.74 11.81 15.17
C VAL A 120 -2.91 12.89 14.10
N THR A 121 -4.08 12.98 13.46
CA THR A 121 -4.37 14.00 12.45
C THR A 121 -4.27 15.41 13.05
N LYS A 122 -4.89 15.65 14.22
CA LYS A 122 -4.82 16.96 14.90
C LYS A 122 -3.40 17.35 15.30
N ARG A 123 -2.65 16.38 15.83
CA ARG A 123 -1.23 16.58 16.20
C ARG A 123 -0.38 16.90 14.98
N LEU A 124 -0.59 16.16 13.89
CA LEU A 124 0.15 16.37 12.65
C LEU A 124 -0.17 17.72 12.01
N ALA A 125 -1.44 18.13 11.99
CA ALA A 125 -1.83 19.46 11.51
C ALA A 125 -1.08 20.57 12.26
N THR A 126 -1.04 20.47 13.60
CA THR A 126 -0.28 21.42 14.43
C THR A 126 1.22 21.44 14.09
N ILE A 127 1.85 20.27 13.92
CA ILE A 127 3.27 20.15 13.56
C ILE A 127 3.55 20.75 12.19
N LEU A 128 2.64 20.56 11.24
CA LEU A 128 2.78 21.02 9.86
C LEU A 128 2.28 22.48 9.66
N GLY A 129 1.71 23.11 10.69
CA GLY A 129 1.14 24.45 10.59
C GLY A 129 -0.12 24.53 9.71
N LEU A 130 -0.93 23.46 9.70
CA LEU A 130 -2.21 23.35 8.98
C LEU A 130 -3.41 23.65 9.89
#